data_AF-A0A965MHE0-F1
#
_entry.id   AF-A0A965MHE0-F1
#
_cell.length_a   1.000
_cell.length_b   1.000
_cell.length_c   1.000
_cell.angle_alpha   90.00
_cell.angle_beta   90.00
_cell.angle_gamma   90.00
#
_symmetry.space_group_name_H-M   'P 1'
#
loop_
_entity.id
_entity.type
_entity.pdbx_description
1 polymer ?
#
loop_
_entity_poly.entity_id
_entity_poly.type
_entity_poly.pdbx_seq_one_letter_code
_entity_poly.pdbx_strand_id
1 'polypeptide(L)'
;MTSHKSDKTYLLPNLNNIPIELKKHNQWVVWKGEKIPYNPKAVNSKASVNHENTWATFEQAKTAYEEGGWSGVGFVLIGDGVAGVDLDSCVIDGIPKPEAMQILVNLGAEYIEFSPSKTGLRAFGFAENLNSGVRGELNGQSVELYTSGRYLTVTGRTIKNQPFSNLQGFADLAKKIRSKFTEETNIHACVHSVPSVNKLMDFPVSVIPIGISQRNQKLFQLARWVKGTEPNASRNRQHEIVKEWHSR
;
A
#
# COMPACT_ATOMS: atom_id res chain seq x y z
N MET A 1 17.04 -1.07 30.65
CA MET A 1 15.86 -0.21 30.36
C MET A 1 15.22 -0.72 29.08
N THR A 2 14.26 -1.63 29.20
CA THR A 2 13.49 -2.16 28.08
C THR A 2 12.50 -1.08 27.62
N SER A 3 12.76 -0.54 26.43
CA SER A 3 11.85 0.35 25.71
C SER A 3 10.47 -0.29 25.64
N HIS A 4 9.52 0.26 26.40
CA HIS A 4 8.11 -0.07 26.28
C HIS A 4 7.65 0.46 24.92
N LYS A 5 7.59 -0.43 23.92
CA LYS A 5 6.78 -0.17 22.72
C LYS A 5 5.37 0.09 23.22
N SER A 6 4.85 1.30 23.04
CA SER A 6 3.45 1.59 23.30
C SER A 6 2.60 0.53 22.62
N ASP A 7 1.72 -0.15 23.35
CA ASP A 7 0.74 -1.04 22.74
C ASP A 7 -0.10 -0.21 21.76
N LYS A 8 0.18 -0.36 20.46
CA LYS A 8 -0.59 0.28 19.40
C LYS A 8 -2.03 -0.20 19.55
N THR A 9 -2.89 0.68 20.05
CA THR A 9 -4.29 0.36 20.27
C THR A 9 -5.06 0.63 18.97
N TYR A 10 -5.43 -0.44 18.28
CA TYR A 10 -6.25 -0.36 17.07
C TYR A 10 -7.73 -0.11 17.40
N LEU A 11 -8.47 0.45 16.45
CA LEU A 11 -9.93 0.49 16.51
C LEU A 11 -10.49 -0.92 16.55
N LEU A 12 -11.39 -1.16 17.50
CA LEU A 12 -12.23 -2.36 17.50
C LEU A 12 -13.19 -2.31 16.31
N PRO A 13 -13.21 -3.30 15.41
CA PRO A 13 -14.16 -3.35 14.31
C PRO A 13 -15.63 -3.30 14.78
N ASN A 14 -16.48 -2.67 13.98
CA ASN A 14 -17.94 -2.79 14.04
C ASN A 14 -18.41 -3.66 12.87
N LEU A 15 -18.47 -4.97 13.09
CA LEU A 15 -18.74 -5.96 12.03
C LEU A 15 -20.17 -5.85 11.44
N ASN A 16 -21.10 -5.25 12.18
CA ASN A 16 -22.47 -5.04 11.72
C ASN A 16 -22.52 -4.02 10.57
N ASN A 17 -21.66 -3.00 10.61
CA ASN A 17 -21.59 -1.95 9.60
C ASN A 17 -20.83 -2.37 8.33
N ILE A 18 -20.24 -3.56 8.29
CA ILE A 18 -19.55 -4.03 7.09
C ILE A 18 -20.58 -4.27 5.97
N PRO A 19 -20.35 -3.77 4.74
CA PRO A 19 -21.29 -3.87 3.62
C PRO A 19 -21.54 -5.31 3.17
N ILE A 20 -22.77 -5.60 2.73
CA ILE A 20 -23.16 -6.93 2.23
C ILE A 20 -22.35 -7.32 0.98
N GLU A 21 -21.95 -6.33 0.19
CA GLU A 21 -21.16 -6.46 -1.02
C GLU A 21 -19.78 -7.05 -0.74
N LEU A 22 -19.20 -6.83 0.46
CA LEU A 22 -17.98 -7.54 0.88
C LEU A 22 -18.32 -8.89 1.53
N LYS A 23 -19.38 -8.93 2.37
CA LYS A 23 -19.74 -10.12 3.15
C LYS A 23 -20.04 -11.35 2.28
N LYS A 24 -20.55 -11.14 1.07
CA LYS A 24 -20.90 -12.22 0.13
C LYS A 24 -19.70 -12.97 -0.48
N HIS A 25 -18.47 -12.46 -0.34
CA HIS A 25 -17.27 -13.07 -0.91
C HIS A 25 -16.55 -13.96 0.11
N ASN A 26 -15.90 -15.03 -0.37
CA ASN A 26 -15.05 -15.93 0.43
C ASN A 26 -13.60 -15.43 0.48
N GLN A 27 -13.42 -14.14 0.79
CA GLN A 27 -12.14 -13.43 0.67
C GLN A 27 -11.68 -12.83 2.01
N TRP A 28 -12.22 -13.35 3.12
CA TRP A 28 -11.99 -12.79 4.44
C TRP A 28 -10.80 -13.44 5.16
N VAL A 29 -10.06 -12.60 5.87
CA VAL A 29 -8.93 -12.96 6.74
C VAL A 29 -9.09 -12.28 8.09
N VAL A 30 -8.38 -12.78 9.11
CA VAL A 30 -8.18 -12.08 10.39
C VAL A 30 -6.75 -11.56 10.44
N TRP A 31 -6.46 -10.56 11.28
CA TRP A 31 -5.09 -10.03 11.38
C TRP A 31 -4.73 -9.65 12.81
N LYS A 32 -3.43 -9.63 13.11
CA LYS A 32 -2.87 -9.17 14.40
C LYS A 32 -1.49 -8.52 14.21
N GLY A 33 -0.99 -7.86 15.26
CA GLY A 33 0.33 -7.24 15.28
C GLY A 33 0.44 -6.07 14.30
N GLU A 34 1.46 -6.06 13.45
CA GLU A 34 1.65 -5.06 12.38
C GLU A 34 0.75 -5.37 11.17
N LYS A 35 -0.55 -5.64 11.40
CA LYS A 35 -1.54 -5.96 10.36
C LYS A 35 -1.05 -7.10 9.46
N ILE A 36 -0.64 -8.20 10.08
CA ILE A 36 -0.27 -9.42 9.36
C ILE A 36 -1.54 -10.27 9.19
N PRO A 37 -1.93 -10.68 7.97
CA PRO A 37 -3.13 -11.47 7.74
C PRO A 37 -2.90 -12.96 8.07
N TYR A 38 -3.93 -13.59 8.61
CA TYR A 38 -3.99 -14.98 9.04
C TYR A 38 -5.25 -15.65 8.51
N ASN A 39 -5.14 -16.94 8.26
CA ASN A 39 -6.23 -17.80 7.83
C ASN A 39 -7.21 -18.00 9.00
N PRO A 40 -8.47 -17.56 8.88
CA PRO A 40 -9.46 -17.70 9.97
C PRO A 40 -9.79 -19.15 10.33
N LYS A 41 -9.57 -20.08 9.41
CA LYS A 41 -9.95 -21.49 9.56
C LYS A 41 -8.82 -22.35 10.14
N ALA A 42 -7.62 -21.81 10.33
CA ALA A 42 -6.44 -22.58 10.70
C ALA A 42 -5.67 -21.91 11.85
N VAL A 43 -5.20 -22.74 12.78
CA VAL A 43 -4.49 -22.26 13.98
C VAL A 43 -3.17 -21.59 13.58
N ASN A 44 -3.06 -20.29 13.85
CA ASN A 44 -1.86 -19.47 13.71
C ASN A 44 -1.16 -19.56 12.32
N SER A 45 -1.93 -19.84 11.26
CA SER A 45 -1.42 -19.90 9.89
C SER A 45 -1.61 -18.57 9.18
N LYS A 46 -0.57 -18.05 8.52
CA LYS A 46 -0.65 -16.80 7.77
C LYS A 46 -1.52 -16.97 6.52
N ALA A 47 -2.28 -15.94 6.18
CA ALA A 47 -2.99 -15.90 4.92
C ALA A 47 -2.12 -15.27 3.82
N SER A 48 -2.33 -15.71 2.59
CA SER A 48 -1.64 -15.23 1.41
C SER A 48 -2.64 -14.62 0.44
N VAL A 49 -2.35 -13.42 -0.07
CA VAL A 49 -3.21 -12.72 -1.05
C VAL A 49 -3.35 -13.44 -2.40
N ASN A 50 -2.55 -14.48 -2.65
CA ASN A 50 -2.60 -15.29 -3.88
C ASN A 50 -3.06 -16.73 -3.66
N HIS A 51 -3.50 -17.11 -2.45
CA HIS A 51 -3.90 -18.49 -2.14
C HIS A 51 -5.28 -18.51 -1.48
N GLU A 52 -6.32 -18.78 -2.29
CA GLU A 52 -7.73 -18.74 -1.89
C GLU A 52 -8.08 -19.67 -0.73
N ASN A 53 -7.39 -20.81 -0.62
CA ASN A 53 -7.59 -21.76 0.47
C ASN A 53 -7.22 -21.18 1.85
N THR A 54 -6.45 -20.09 1.89
CA THR A 54 -6.08 -19.37 3.11
C THR A 54 -7.10 -18.30 3.54
N TRP A 55 -8.17 -18.09 2.78
CA TRP A 55 -9.24 -17.15 3.11
C TRP A 55 -10.49 -17.89 3.56
N ALA A 56 -11.47 -17.16 4.07
CA ALA A 56 -12.69 -17.71 4.63
C ALA A 56 -13.92 -16.91 4.19
N THR A 57 -15.10 -17.42 4.55
CA THR A 57 -16.33 -16.63 4.49
C THR A 57 -16.30 -15.49 5.53
N PHE A 58 -17.17 -14.50 5.38
CA PHE A 58 -17.30 -13.44 6.38
C PHE A 58 -17.64 -14.00 7.77
N GLU A 59 -18.60 -14.92 7.85
CA GLU A 59 -19.02 -15.51 9.13
C GLU A 59 -17.87 -16.27 9.82
N GLN A 60 -17.06 -17.01 9.05
CA GLN A 60 -15.88 -17.68 9.61
C GLN A 60 -14.84 -16.69 10.15
N ALA A 61 -14.58 -15.60 9.43
CA ALA A 61 -13.66 -14.56 9.89
C ALA A 61 -14.20 -13.80 11.11
N LYS A 62 -15.51 -13.55 11.15
CA LYS A 62 -16.20 -12.95 12.29
C LYS A 62 -16.10 -13.84 13.52
N THR A 63 -16.47 -15.12 13.42
CA THR A 63 -16.36 -16.09 14.52
C THR A 63 -14.92 -16.16 15.04
N ALA A 64 -13.93 -16.31 14.15
CA ALA A 64 -12.53 -16.32 14.56
C ALA A 64 -12.11 -15.04 15.29
N TYR A 65 -12.55 -13.86 14.84
CA TYR A 65 -12.31 -12.59 15.53
C TYR A 65 -12.97 -12.53 16.91
N GLU A 66 -14.23 -12.98 17.03
CA GLU A 66 -15.02 -12.97 18.27
C GLU A 66 -14.48 -13.96 19.31
N GLU A 67 -13.90 -15.09 18.89
CA GLU A 67 -13.17 -16.03 19.76
C GLU A 67 -11.87 -15.44 20.34
N GLY A 68 -11.38 -14.33 19.76
CA GLY A 68 -10.27 -13.54 20.30
C GLY A 68 -8.89 -13.89 19.74
N GLY A 69 -7.87 -13.18 20.22
CA GLY A 69 -6.48 -13.33 19.77
C GLY A 69 -6.13 -12.58 18.47
N TRP A 70 -7.08 -11.82 17.92
CA TRP A 70 -6.93 -11.03 16.71
C TRP A 70 -7.20 -9.55 16.95
N SER A 71 -6.59 -8.68 16.14
CA SER A 71 -6.80 -7.24 16.18
C SER A 71 -7.92 -6.77 15.25
N GLY A 72 -8.31 -7.58 14.27
CA GLY A 72 -9.44 -7.28 13.39
C GLY A 72 -9.58 -8.24 12.21
N VAL A 73 -10.45 -7.87 11.27
CA VAL A 73 -10.69 -8.58 10.01
C VAL A 73 -10.12 -7.82 8.81
N GLY A 74 -9.93 -8.51 7.70
CA GLY A 74 -9.48 -7.93 6.44
C GLY A 74 -10.07 -8.66 5.24
N PHE A 75 -10.00 -7.99 4.09
CA PHE A 75 -10.57 -8.44 2.84
C PHE A 75 -9.50 -8.48 1.76
N VAL A 76 -9.38 -9.62 1.07
CA VAL A 76 -8.40 -9.82 -0.01
C VAL A 76 -9.00 -9.39 -1.34
N LEU A 77 -8.32 -8.50 -2.06
CA LEU A 77 -8.73 -8.04 -3.38
C LEU A 77 -8.08 -8.93 -4.44
N ILE A 78 -8.88 -9.47 -5.35
CA ILE A 78 -8.44 -10.47 -6.35
C ILE A 78 -8.72 -10.07 -7.81
N GLY A 79 -9.31 -8.90 -8.05
CA GLY A 79 -9.68 -8.44 -9.38
C GLY A 79 -11.03 -8.99 -9.85
N ASP A 80 -11.98 -9.17 -8.93
CA ASP A 80 -13.34 -9.65 -9.20
C ASP A 80 -14.38 -8.50 -9.23
N GLY A 81 -13.90 -7.26 -9.46
CA GLY A 81 -14.73 -6.06 -9.54
C GLY A 81 -14.82 -5.26 -8.24
N VAL A 82 -14.33 -5.78 -7.11
CA VAL A 82 -14.19 -5.01 -5.86
C VAL A 82 -12.87 -4.24 -5.88
N ALA A 83 -12.94 -2.96 -5.53
CA ALA A 83 -11.81 -2.06 -5.42
C ALA A 83 -11.69 -1.47 -4.02
N GLY A 84 -10.46 -1.19 -3.62
CA GLY A 84 -10.11 -0.54 -2.36
C GLY A 84 -9.27 0.71 -2.58
N VAL A 85 -9.58 1.76 -1.83
CA VAL A 85 -8.82 3.00 -1.71
C VAL A 85 -8.28 3.08 -0.28
N ASP A 86 -6.97 3.27 -0.11
CA ASP A 86 -6.35 3.52 1.19
C ASP A 86 -5.72 4.92 1.20
N LEU A 87 -6.11 5.74 2.18
CA LEU A 87 -5.56 7.07 2.42
C LEU A 87 -4.86 7.09 3.78
N ASP A 88 -3.53 7.18 3.77
CA ASP A 88 -2.72 7.16 4.98
C ASP A 88 -2.52 8.58 5.56
N SER A 89 -2.50 8.66 6.90
CA SER A 89 -2.14 9.90 7.65
C SER A 89 -2.98 11.14 7.27
N CYS A 90 -4.24 10.91 6.93
CA CYS A 90 -5.19 11.92 6.49
C CYS A 90 -6.25 12.29 7.54
N VAL A 91 -6.15 11.77 8.76
CA VAL A 91 -7.04 12.09 9.88
C VAL A 91 -6.22 12.68 11.04
N ILE A 92 -6.63 13.84 11.54
CA ILE A 92 -6.01 14.55 12.67
C ILE A 92 -7.08 14.75 13.74
N ASP A 93 -6.83 14.32 14.97
CA ASP A 93 -7.76 14.43 16.10
C ASP A 93 -9.17 13.88 15.81
N GLY A 94 -9.23 12.79 15.02
CA GLY A 94 -10.49 12.16 14.59
C GLY A 94 -11.20 12.85 13.43
N ILE A 95 -10.65 13.94 12.91
CA ILE A 95 -11.21 14.74 11.82
C ILE A 95 -10.44 14.44 10.53
N PRO A 96 -11.12 13.94 9.48
CA PRO A 96 -10.53 13.81 8.15
C PRO A 96 -10.12 15.15 7.55
N LYS A 97 -8.94 15.19 6.92
CA LYS A 97 -8.52 16.32 6.10
C LYS A 97 -9.52 16.54 4.94
N PRO A 98 -9.94 17.79 4.66
CA PRO A 98 -10.85 18.08 3.56
C PRO A 98 -10.38 17.53 2.21
N GLU A 99 -9.08 17.58 1.92
CA GLU A 99 -8.50 17.10 0.66
C GLU A 99 -8.66 15.59 0.50
N ALA A 100 -8.55 14.84 1.61
CA ALA A 100 -8.76 13.39 1.61
C ALA A 100 -10.23 13.04 1.36
N MET A 101 -11.16 13.74 2.02
CA MET A 101 -12.59 13.57 1.76
C MET A 101 -12.96 13.95 0.33
N GLN A 102 -12.38 15.01 -0.22
CA GLN A 102 -12.64 15.43 -1.60
C GLN A 102 -12.21 14.36 -2.61
N ILE A 103 -11.09 13.67 -2.39
CA ILE A 103 -10.67 12.53 -3.23
C ILE A 103 -11.75 11.45 -3.24
N LEU A 104 -12.25 11.05 -2.07
CA LEU A 104 -13.26 10.01 -1.93
C LEU A 104 -14.62 10.42 -2.51
N VAL A 105 -15.03 11.67 -2.31
CA VAL A 105 -16.25 12.25 -2.88
C VAL A 105 -16.17 12.31 -4.41
N ASN A 106 -15.03 12.72 -4.97
CA ASN A 106 -14.83 12.74 -6.42
C ASN A 106 -14.85 11.36 -7.05
N LEU A 107 -14.42 10.33 -6.31
CA LEU A 107 -14.58 8.94 -6.71
C LEU A 107 -16.02 8.44 -6.58
N GLY A 108 -16.95 9.22 -6.02
CA GLY A 108 -18.31 8.77 -5.75
C GLY A 108 -18.37 7.66 -4.69
N ALA A 109 -17.40 7.62 -3.75
CA ALA A 109 -17.37 6.59 -2.73
C ALA A 109 -18.59 6.68 -1.79
N GLU A 110 -19.31 5.56 -1.69
CA GLU A 110 -20.51 5.42 -0.86
C GLU A 110 -20.23 4.73 0.48
N TYR A 111 -19.16 3.93 0.54
CA TYR A 111 -18.64 3.35 1.79
C TYR A 111 -17.27 3.92 2.12
N ILE A 112 -17.16 4.56 3.28
CA ILE A 112 -15.92 5.15 3.79
C ILE A 112 -15.79 4.82 5.27
N GLU A 113 -14.65 4.27 5.69
CA GLU A 113 -14.34 3.92 7.07
C GLU A 113 -13.00 4.46 7.54
N PHE A 114 -12.85 4.61 8.85
CA PHE A 114 -11.53 4.83 9.47
C PHE A 114 -10.67 3.58 9.40
N SER A 115 -9.39 3.75 9.11
CA SER A 115 -8.40 2.67 9.20
C SER A 115 -8.16 2.27 10.67
N PRO A 116 -7.65 1.05 10.97
CA PRO A 116 -7.46 0.60 12.34
C PRO A 116 -6.61 1.53 13.22
N SER A 117 -5.68 2.29 12.65
CA SER A 117 -4.84 3.24 13.39
C SER A 117 -5.54 4.56 13.71
N LYS A 118 -6.77 4.79 13.24
CA LYS A 118 -7.53 6.06 13.34
C LYS A 118 -6.96 7.23 12.55
N THR A 119 -5.78 7.07 11.95
CA THR A 119 -5.05 8.14 11.26
C THR A 119 -5.31 8.18 9.76
N GLY A 120 -5.98 7.18 9.20
CA GLY A 120 -6.24 7.08 7.77
C GLY A 120 -7.68 6.68 7.48
N LEU A 121 -8.05 6.72 6.21
CA LEU A 121 -9.37 6.34 5.72
C LEU A 121 -9.25 5.22 4.69
N ARG A 122 -10.27 4.38 4.63
CA ARG A 122 -10.47 3.44 3.53
C ARG A 122 -11.83 3.64 2.89
N ALA A 123 -11.88 3.41 1.59
CA ALA A 123 -13.13 3.27 0.87
C ALA A 123 -13.11 1.98 0.05
N PHE A 124 -14.30 1.42 -0.13
CA PHE A 124 -14.51 0.29 -1.02
C PHE A 124 -15.68 0.59 -1.95
N GLY A 125 -15.63 0.01 -3.14
CA GLY A 125 -16.66 0.15 -4.16
C GLY A 125 -16.35 -0.75 -5.35
N PHE A 126 -17.13 -0.60 -6.42
CA PHE A 126 -16.90 -1.33 -7.66
C PHE A 126 -15.99 -0.54 -8.59
N ALA A 127 -15.06 -1.20 -9.28
CA ALA A 127 -14.27 -0.58 -10.34
C ALA A 127 -13.77 -1.62 -11.35
N GLU A 128 -13.40 -1.15 -12.54
CA GLU A 128 -12.64 -1.96 -13.48
C GLU A 128 -11.26 -2.32 -12.90
N ASN A 129 -10.78 -3.51 -13.26
CA ASN A 129 -9.50 -4.00 -12.78
C ASN A 129 -8.34 -3.14 -13.26
N LEU A 130 -7.44 -2.79 -12.34
CA LEU A 130 -6.13 -2.24 -12.66
C LEU A 130 -5.15 -3.37 -12.98
N ASN A 131 -4.24 -3.12 -13.93
CA ASN A 131 -3.12 -4.03 -14.21
C ASN A 131 -2.21 -4.26 -12.99
N SER A 132 -2.13 -3.27 -12.10
CA SER A 132 -1.43 -3.35 -10.82
C SER A 132 -1.99 -2.30 -9.88
N GLY A 133 -1.77 -2.48 -8.58
CA GLY A 133 -1.99 -1.40 -7.62
C GLY A 133 -1.16 -0.16 -7.97
N VAL A 134 -1.61 1.00 -7.51
CA VAL A 134 -0.88 2.26 -7.64
C VAL A 134 -0.82 2.95 -6.29
N ARG A 135 0.33 3.57 -6.01
CA ARG A 135 0.57 4.42 -4.85
C ARG A 135 1.19 5.72 -5.31
N GLY A 136 0.80 6.83 -4.71
CA GLY A 136 1.48 8.11 -4.86
C GLY A 136 0.81 9.19 -4.04
N GLU A 137 1.04 10.45 -4.41
CA GLU A 137 0.44 11.58 -3.71
C GLU A 137 -0.51 12.39 -4.60
N LEU A 138 -1.64 12.78 -4.03
CA LEU A 138 -2.58 13.71 -4.63
C LEU A 138 -3.01 14.73 -3.59
N ASN A 139 -2.83 16.02 -3.90
CA ASN A 139 -3.19 17.13 -3.00
C ASN A 139 -2.61 16.98 -1.58
N GLY A 140 -1.35 16.54 -1.50
CA GLY A 140 -0.65 16.31 -0.23
C GLY A 140 -1.15 15.10 0.57
N GLN A 141 -1.98 14.23 -0.02
CA GLN A 141 -2.45 12.98 0.60
C GLN A 141 -1.76 11.78 -0.05
N SER A 142 -1.30 10.84 0.77
CA SER A 142 -0.82 9.55 0.28
C SER A 142 -2.03 8.69 -0.10
N VAL A 143 -2.12 8.33 -1.38
CA VAL A 143 -3.23 7.57 -1.97
C VAL A 143 -2.72 6.25 -2.50
N GLU A 144 -3.37 5.16 -2.10
CA GLU A 144 -3.18 3.84 -2.69
C GLU A 144 -4.50 3.32 -3.28
N LEU A 145 -4.45 2.76 -4.49
CA LEU A 145 -5.59 2.17 -5.19
C LEU A 145 -5.29 0.72 -5.56
N TYR A 146 -6.21 -0.17 -5.22
CA TYR A 146 -6.06 -1.60 -5.46
C TYR A 146 -7.36 -2.23 -5.97
N THR A 147 -7.23 -3.12 -6.95
CA THR A 147 -8.28 -4.06 -7.37
C THR A 147 -7.85 -5.50 -7.15
N SER A 148 -6.54 -5.77 -7.03
CA SER A 148 -5.99 -7.12 -6.86
C SER A 148 -4.64 -7.11 -6.13
N GLY A 149 -4.19 -8.29 -5.69
CA GLY A 149 -2.82 -8.51 -5.20
C GLY A 149 -2.51 -7.90 -3.82
N ARG A 150 -3.53 -7.40 -3.13
CA ARG A 150 -3.46 -6.84 -1.77
C ARG A 150 -4.66 -7.29 -0.97
N TYR A 151 -4.52 -7.21 0.34
CA TYR A 151 -5.67 -7.21 1.23
C TYR A 151 -5.71 -5.87 1.96
N LEU A 152 -6.89 -5.44 2.37
CA LEU A 152 -7.10 -4.26 3.19
C LEU A 152 -7.78 -4.68 4.50
N THR A 153 -7.34 -4.13 5.63
CA THR A 153 -8.06 -4.32 6.89
C THR A 153 -9.40 -3.61 6.82
N VAL A 154 -10.45 -4.22 7.35
CA VAL A 154 -11.82 -3.68 7.37
C VAL A 154 -12.24 -3.42 8.81
N THR A 155 -12.77 -2.23 9.09
CA THR A 155 -13.16 -1.83 10.44
C THR A 155 -14.65 -1.69 10.63
N GLY A 156 -15.44 -1.36 9.59
CA GLY A 156 -16.85 -0.98 9.78
C GLY A 156 -17.04 0.29 10.61
N ARG A 157 -15.96 1.03 10.92
CA ARG A 157 -16.03 2.32 11.63
C ARG A 157 -16.24 3.42 10.61
N THR A 158 -17.49 3.54 10.18
CA THR A 158 -17.87 4.30 8.99
C THR A 158 -18.01 5.80 9.24
N ILE A 159 -17.57 6.60 8.27
CA ILE A 159 -17.97 8.00 8.06
C ILE A 159 -19.20 8.03 7.15
N LYS A 160 -19.20 7.19 6.12
CA LYS A 160 -20.29 7.01 5.17
C LYS A 160 -20.55 5.52 5.00
N ASN A 161 -21.81 5.12 5.12
CA ASN A 161 -22.22 3.71 5.12
C ASN A 161 -23.42 3.49 4.19
N GLN A 162 -23.20 3.70 2.89
CA GLN A 162 -24.18 3.44 1.85
C GLN A 162 -23.75 2.21 1.03
N PRO A 163 -24.68 1.53 0.33
CA PRO A 163 -24.36 0.44 -0.60
C PRO A 163 -23.28 0.84 -1.61
N PHE A 164 -22.50 -0.14 -2.08
CA PHE A 164 -21.41 0.14 -3.01
C PHE A 164 -21.93 0.76 -4.31
N SER A 165 -21.23 1.82 -4.72
CA SER A 165 -21.32 2.42 -6.04
C SER A 165 -20.13 2.02 -6.91
N ASN A 166 -20.20 2.31 -8.19
CA ASN A 166 -19.00 2.36 -9.03
C ASN A 166 -18.15 3.56 -8.60
N LEU A 167 -16.87 3.32 -8.33
CA LEU A 167 -15.88 4.35 -8.05
C LEU A 167 -15.58 5.11 -9.34
N GLN A 168 -16.29 6.20 -9.58
CA GLN A 168 -16.19 7.01 -10.79
C GLN A 168 -14.78 7.57 -10.93
N GLY A 169 -14.19 7.47 -12.13
CA GLY A 169 -12.84 7.98 -12.37
C GLY A 169 -11.71 7.23 -11.65
N PHE A 170 -11.96 6.04 -11.07
CA PHE A 170 -10.94 5.24 -10.39
C PHE A 170 -9.73 4.93 -11.29
N ALA A 171 -9.97 4.51 -12.53
CA ALA A 171 -8.91 4.25 -13.51
C ALA A 171 -8.16 5.53 -13.91
N ASP A 172 -8.85 6.66 -14.04
CA ASP A 172 -8.24 7.93 -14.43
C ASP A 172 -7.42 8.53 -13.28
N LEU A 173 -7.90 8.39 -12.04
CA LEU A 173 -7.11 8.71 -10.85
C LEU A 173 -5.84 7.86 -10.80
N ALA A 174 -5.96 6.55 -11.08
CA ALA A 174 -4.80 5.67 -11.14
C ALA A 174 -3.79 6.11 -12.20
N LYS A 175 -4.25 6.49 -13.41
CA LYS A 175 -3.38 7.06 -14.47
C LYS A 175 -2.70 8.34 -14.00
N LYS A 176 -3.45 9.26 -13.37
CA LYS A 176 -2.93 10.54 -12.86
C LYS A 176 -1.84 10.36 -11.81
N ILE A 177 -2.02 9.41 -10.90
CA ILE A 177 -1.00 9.10 -9.87
C ILE A 177 0.25 8.53 -10.53
N ARG A 178 0.11 7.62 -11.51
CA ARG A 178 1.25 7.06 -12.26
C ARG A 178 2.00 8.14 -13.05
N SER A 179 1.30 9.06 -13.71
CA SER A 179 1.93 10.09 -14.55
C SER A 179 2.72 11.10 -13.71
N LYS A 180 2.18 11.55 -12.58
CA LYS A 180 2.92 12.42 -11.65
C LYS A 180 4.21 11.77 -11.16
N PHE A 181 4.14 10.48 -10.80
CA PHE A 181 5.32 9.73 -10.39
C PHE A 181 6.37 9.68 -11.51
N THR A 182 5.97 9.55 -12.78
CA THR A 182 6.91 9.59 -13.92
C THR A 182 7.49 10.98 -14.17
N GLU A 183 6.71 12.05 -14.01
CA GLU A 183 7.18 13.43 -14.19
C GLU A 183 8.19 13.84 -13.11
N GLU A 184 7.90 13.56 -11.84
CA GLU A 184 8.84 13.80 -10.73
C GLU A 184 10.14 12.98 -10.92
N THR A 185 10.03 11.74 -11.42
CA THR A 185 11.19 10.91 -11.76
C THR A 185 12.01 11.53 -12.89
N ASN A 186 11.36 12.11 -13.91
CA ASN A 186 12.03 12.72 -15.06
C ASN A 186 12.68 14.07 -14.74
N ILE A 187 12.07 14.89 -13.89
CA ILE A 187 12.65 16.16 -13.42
C ILE A 187 13.93 15.89 -12.62
N HIS A 188 13.95 14.84 -11.80
CA HIS A 188 15.15 14.42 -11.08
C HIS A 188 16.24 13.77 -11.97
N ALA A 189 15.90 13.32 -13.18
CA ALA A 189 16.85 12.72 -14.11
C ALA A 189 17.60 13.74 -14.98
N CYS A 190 17.20 15.02 -15.00
CA CYS A 190 17.75 16.04 -15.92
C CYS A 190 18.87 16.92 -15.32
N VAL A 191 19.39 16.61 -14.13
CA VAL A 191 20.41 17.45 -13.50
C VAL A 191 21.83 16.95 -13.81
N HIS A 192 22.45 17.66 -14.77
CA HIS A 192 23.89 17.89 -15.00
C HIS A 192 24.67 16.85 -15.83
N SER A 193 24.84 17.18 -17.11
CA SER A 193 26.00 16.80 -17.92
C SER A 193 27.20 17.71 -17.59
N VAL A 194 28.32 17.13 -17.15
CA VAL A 194 29.63 17.81 -17.09
C VAL A 194 30.67 16.92 -17.79
N PRO A 195 31.65 17.46 -18.54
CA PRO A 195 32.54 16.64 -19.36
C PRO A 195 33.65 15.94 -18.56
N SER A 196 34.01 14.76 -19.08
CA SER A 196 35.00 13.76 -18.68
C SER A 196 36.39 14.26 -18.29
N VAL A 197 36.98 13.71 -17.19
CA VAL A 197 38.39 13.22 -17.12
C VAL A 197 38.56 12.15 -16.00
N ASN A 198 39.08 10.98 -16.39
CA ASN A 198 39.75 9.88 -15.64
C ASN A 198 38.99 8.97 -14.63
N LYS A 199 39.03 7.66 -14.95
CA LYS A 199 38.53 6.45 -14.26
C LYS A 199 38.52 6.50 -12.72
N LEU A 200 37.38 6.95 -12.20
CA LEU A 200 36.73 6.50 -10.97
C LEU A 200 35.24 6.45 -11.33
N MET A 201 34.47 5.42 -10.96
CA MET A 201 33.04 5.43 -11.29
C MET A 201 32.37 6.57 -10.51
N ASP A 202 31.92 7.57 -11.26
CA ASP A 202 31.14 8.69 -10.74
C ASP A 202 29.69 8.25 -10.57
N PHE A 203 29.41 7.70 -9.39
CA PHE A 203 28.06 7.44 -8.96
C PHE A 203 27.31 8.77 -8.79
N PRO A 204 26.07 8.91 -9.30
CA PRO A 204 25.28 10.10 -9.02
C PRO A 204 25.04 10.19 -7.51
N VAL A 205 25.02 11.41 -6.96
CA VAL A 205 24.79 11.65 -5.52
C VAL A 205 23.51 10.95 -5.04
N SER A 206 22.52 10.81 -5.92
CA SER A 206 21.29 10.11 -5.64
C SER A 206 21.47 8.65 -5.26
N VAL A 207 22.52 7.93 -5.69
CA VAL A 207 22.73 6.52 -5.33
C VAL A 207 23.70 6.33 -4.16
N ILE A 208 24.36 7.38 -3.67
CA ILE A 208 25.33 7.27 -2.57
C ILE A 208 24.58 7.29 -1.23
N PRO A 209 24.79 6.29 -0.34
CA PRO A 209 24.21 6.29 0.99
C PRO A 209 24.93 7.31 1.90
N ILE A 210 24.20 8.34 2.35
CA ILE A 210 24.75 9.42 3.20
C ILE A 210 24.47 9.21 4.70
N GLY A 211 23.80 8.11 5.07
CA GLY A 211 23.45 7.80 6.45
C GLY A 211 23.23 6.32 6.74
N ILE A 212 23.24 5.97 8.03
CA ILE A 212 23.01 4.62 8.53
C ILE A 212 21.60 4.15 8.09
N SER A 213 21.50 2.90 7.62
CA SER A 213 20.27 2.25 7.13
C SER A 213 19.72 2.69 5.77
N GLN A 214 20.41 3.53 5.00
CA GLN A 214 19.98 3.93 3.65
C GLN A 214 20.43 2.97 2.54
N ARG A 215 21.39 2.07 2.82
CA ARG A 215 22.02 1.21 1.81
C ARG A 215 21.03 0.35 1.02
N ASN A 216 20.02 -0.24 1.67
CA ASN A 216 19.03 -1.07 0.97
C ASN A 216 18.16 -0.25 -0.01
N GLN A 217 17.77 0.97 0.37
CA GLN A 217 17.02 1.87 -0.51
C GLN A 217 17.88 2.34 -1.69
N LYS A 218 19.14 2.70 -1.41
CA LYS A 218 20.09 3.18 -2.41
C LYS A 218 20.56 2.10 -3.37
N LEU A 219 20.54 0.83 -2.97
CA LEU A 219 20.83 -0.32 -3.84
C LEU A 219 19.82 -0.43 -5.01
N PHE A 220 18.54 -0.15 -4.77
CA PHE A 220 17.54 -0.14 -5.85
C PHE A 220 17.75 1.03 -6.81
N GLN A 221 18.22 2.18 -6.30
CA GLN A 221 18.55 3.34 -7.13
C GLN A 221 19.81 3.07 -7.96
N LEU A 222 20.82 2.39 -7.38
CA LEU A 222 22.00 1.92 -8.10
C LEU A 222 21.62 0.96 -9.22
N ALA A 223 20.80 -0.07 -8.94
CA ALA A 223 20.36 -1.03 -9.94
C ALA A 223 19.61 -0.36 -11.10
N ARG A 224 18.79 0.65 -10.81
CA ARG A 224 18.09 1.45 -11.82
C ARG A 224 19.05 2.30 -12.64
N TRP A 225 20.05 2.91 -12.00
CA TRP A 225 21.08 3.70 -12.69
C TRP A 225 21.91 2.82 -13.62
N VAL A 226 22.42 1.68 -13.16
CA VAL A 226 23.17 0.71 -13.98
C VAL A 226 22.35 0.23 -15.16
N LYS A 227 21.05 -0.04 -14.98
CA LYS A 227 20.17 -0.42 -16.08
C LYS A 227 20.00 0.69 -17.13
N GLY A 228 20.11 1.96 -16.73
CA GLY A 228 20.02 3.11 -17.63
C GLY A 228 21.33 3.45 -18.34
N THR A 229 22.47 3.27 -17.66
CA THR A 229 23.80 3.62 -18.20
C THR A 229 24.50 2.45 -18.89
N GLU A 230 24.34 1.24 -18.37
CA GLU A 230 24.93 0.00 -18.89
C GLU A 230 23.87 -1.13 -18.94
N PRO A 231 22.83 -1.03 -19.80
CA PRO A 231 21.70 -1.97 -19.84
C PRO A 231 22.09 -3.43 -20.10
N ASN A 232 23.24 -3.65 -20.76
CA ASN A 232 23.78 -4.96 -21.10
C ASN A 232 25.00 -5.35 -20.26
N ALA A 233 25.19 -4.74 -19.08
CA ALA A 233 26.30 -5.04 -18.20
C ALA A 233 26.33 -6.54 -17.85
N SER A 234 27.48 -7.19 -18.10
CA SER A 234 27.70 -8.58 -17.71
C SER A 234 27.62 -8.75 -16.18
N ARG A 235 27.39 -9.97 -15.69
CA ARG A 235 27.36 -10.23 -14.25
C ARG A 235 28.65 -9.84 -13.53
N ASN A 236 29.80 -10.04 -14.19
CA ASN A 236 31.10 -9.61 -13.66
C ASN A 236 31.20 -8.09 -13.57
N ARG A 237 30.71 -7.38 -14.61
CA ARG A 237 30.65 -5.92 -14.62
C ARG A 237 29.73 -5.37 -13.53
N GLN A 238 28.56 -5.98 -13.33
CA GLN A 238 27.64 -5.62 -12.25
C GLN A 238 28.29 -5.83 -10.87
N HIS A 239 29.05 -6.91 -10.67
CA HIS A 239 29.77 -7.14 -9.42
C HIS A 239 30.88 -6.10 -9.17
N GLU A 240 31.62 -5.67 -10.20
CA GLU A 240 32.61 -4.59 -10.07
C GLU A 240 31.95 -3.29 -9.62
N ILE A 241 30.84 -2.91 -10.28
CA ILE A 241 30.07 -1.70 -9.95
C ILE A 241 29.59 -1.75 -8.49
N VAL A 242 29.03 -2.88 -8.04
CA VAL A 242 28.54 -3.04 -6.67
C VAL A 242 29.68 -3.00 -5.65
N LYS A 243 30.85 -3.57 -5.96
CA LYS A 243 32.03 -3.50 -5.08
C LYS A 243 32.52 -2.06 -4.90
N GLU A 244 32.60 -1.29 -5.98
CA GLU A 244 33.03 0.11 -5.94
C GLU A 244 31.99 1.01 -5.27
N TRP A 245 30.70 0.70 -5.43
CA TRP A 245 29.62 1.39 -4.71
C TRP A 245 29.66 1.13 -3.21
N HIS A 246 30.01 -0.09 -2.79
CA HIS A 246 30.14 -0.44 -1.37
C HIS A 246 31.32 0.22 -0.66
N SER A 247 32.35 0.65 -1.40
CA SER A 247 33.50 1.38 -0.85
C SER A 247 33.27 2.89 -0.73
N ARG A 248 32.07 3.38 -1.08
CA ARG A 248 31.60 4.74 -0.80
C ARG A 248 30.75 4.78 0.48
#